data_AF-A0AB37VAB8-F1
#
_entry.id   AF-A0AB37VAB8-F1
#
_cell.length_a   1.000
_cell.length_b   1.000
_cell.length_c   1.000
_cell.angle_alpha   90.00
_cell.angle_beta   90.00
_cell.angle_gamma   90.00
#
_symmetry.space_group_name_H-M   'P 1'
#
loop_
_entity.id
_entity.type
_entity.pdbx_description
1 polymer ?
#
loop_
_entity_poly.entity_id
_entity_poly.type
_entity_poly.pdbx_seq_one_letter_code
_entity_poly.pdbx_strand_id
1 'polypeptide(L)'
;MSYKDRYHRKHSVTLCFNDEEFAQVEELASMLKKPRAKAIRELILNKEFKLKKEISKNENGDVYYQLHKIGVNINQIARAINTDIDKFISHEFAEDFINLFEEITNEIEDIKRRI
;
A
#
# COMPACT_ATOMS: atom_id res chain seq x y z
N MET A 1 11.54 10.18 -43.90
CA MET A 1 11.42 10.15 -42.43
C MET A 1 10.69 11.40 -41.96
N SER A 2 9.48 11.25 -41.44
CA SER A 2 8.68 12.36 -40.92
C SER A 2 9.31 12.92 -39.64
N TYR A 3 9.13 14.22 -39.36
CA TYR A 3 9.61 14.87 -38.13
C TYR A 3 9.15 14.14 -36.86
N LYS A 4 7.99 13.46 -36.93
CA LYS A 4 7.42 12.64 -35.85
C LYS A 4 8.17 11.32 -35.60
N ASP A 5 8.93 10.80 -36.57
CA ASP A 5 9.66 9.53 -36.45
C ASP A 5 10.97 9.66 -35.63
N ARG A 6 11.45 10.90 -35.42
CA ARG A 6 12.68 11.17 -34.67
C ARG A 6 12.50 11.17 -33.15
N TYR A 7 11.28 11.36 -32.66
CA TYR A 7 11.02 11.43 -31.22
C TYR A 7 10.79 10.05 -30.61
N HIS A 8 11.78 9.60 -29.85
CA HIS A 8 11.74 8.32 -29.13
C HIS A 8 10.76 8.36 -27.94
N ARG A 9 10.36 9.55 -27.47
CA ARG A 9 9.46 9.74 -26.32
C ARG A 9 8.13 10.32 -26.81
N LYS A 10 7.12 9.45 -26.91
CA LYS A 10 5.79 9.79 -27.47
C LYS A 10 4.72 10.11 -26.42
N HIS A 11 4.98 9.80 -25.15
CA HIS A 11 4.06 10.03 -24.04
C HIS A 11 4.42 11.33 -23.31
N SER A 12 3.44 12.19 -23.09
CA SER A 12 3.58 13.45 -22.36
C SER A 12 2.83 13.41 -21.02
N VAL A 13 3.48 13.88 -19.97
CA VAL A 13 2.86 14.16 -18.67
C VAL A 13 3.13 15.63 -18.35
N THR A 14 2.09 16.36 -17.97
CA THR A 14 2.18 17.77 -17.55
C THR A 14 2.19 17.83 -16.03
N LEU A 15 3.14 18.56 -15.46
CA LEU A 15 3.25 18.79 -14.01
C LEU A 15 3.05 20.29 -13.76
N CYS A 16 2.21 20.62 -12.80
CA CYS A 16 2.06 21.99 -12.29
C CYS A 16 2.80 22.06 -10.95
N PHE A 17 3.55 23.14 -10.76
CA PHE A 17 4.32 23.40 -9.55
C PHE A 17 3.85 24.73 -8.95
N ASN A 18 3.85 24.83 -7.63
CA ASN A 18 3.83 26.13 -6.97
C ASN A 18 5.23 26.79 -7.05
N ASP A 19 5.35 28.04 -6.62
CA ASP A 19 6.59 28.82 -6.75
C ASP A 19 7.79 28.17 -6.03
N GLU A 20 7.56 27.59 -4.85
CA GLU A 20 8.61 26.92 -4.05
C GLU A 20 9.06 25.60 -4.69
N GLU A 21 8.11 24.80 -5.17
CA GLU A 21 8.38 23.54 -5.87
C GLU A 21 9.12 23.79 -7.19
N PHE A 22 8.76 24.86 -7.90
CA PHE A 22 9.42 25.24 -9.13
C PHE A 22 10.86 25.70 -8.88
N ALA A 23 11.11 26.47 -7.81
CA ALA A 23 12.45 26.86 -7.41
C ALA A 23 13.37 25.65 -7.14
N GLN A 24 12.85 24.61 -6.49
CA GLN A 24 13.59 23.37 -6.26
C GLN A 24 13.96 22.65 -7.57
N VAL A 25 13.06 22.66 -8.56
CA VAL A 25 13.32 22.13 -9.90
C VAL A 25 14.41 22.92 -10.61
N GLU A 26 14.39 24.25 -10.52
CA GLU A 26 15.42 25.12 -11.11
C GLU A 26 16.79 24.87 -10.50
N GLU A 27 16.87 24.80 -9.17
CA GLU A 27 18.11 24.53 -8.46
C GLU A 27 18.68 23.17 -8.86
N LEU A 28 17.85 22.14 -8.87
CA LEU A 28 18.26 20.79 -9.27
C LEU A 28 18.72 20.71 -10.73
N ALA A 29 18.04 21.41 -11.64
CA ALA A 29 18.45 21.50 -13.04
C ALA A 29 19.81 22.20 -13.20
N SER A 30 20.03 23.28 -12.44
CA SER A 30 21.28 24.04 -12.39
C SER A 30 22.44 23.18 -11.87
N MET A 31 22.26 22.51 -10.73
CA MET A 31 23.27 21.65 -10.12
C MET A 31 23.67 20.48 -11.04
N LEU A 32 22.69 19.88 -11.72
CA LEU A 32 22.93 18.77 -12.65
C LEU A 32 23.43 19.22 -14.02
N LYS A 33 23.49 20.54 -14.29
CA LYS A 33 23.80 21.14 -15.61
C LYS A 33 22.97 20.52 -16.74
N LYS A 34 21.69 20.32 -16.49
CA LYS A 34 20.76 19.62 -17.40
C LYS A 34 19.48 20.43 -17.59
N PRO A 35 18.79 20.29 -18.73
CA PRO A 35 17.46 20.88 -18.91
C PRO A 35 16.48 20.36 -17.84
N ARG A 36 15.57 21.23 -17.39
CA ARG A 36 14.52 20.92 -16.39
C ARG A 36 13.84 19.57 -16.63
N ALA A 37 13.38 19.34 -17.86
CA ALA A 37 12.71 18.11 -18.25
C ALA A 37 13.59 16.84 -18.14
N LYS A 38 14.92 16.97 -18.24
CA LYS A 38 15.86 15.86 -18.02
C LYS A 38 16.12 15.67 -16.52
N ALA A 39 16.28 16.76 -15.78
CA ALA A 39 16.52 16.75 -14.34
C ALA A 39 15.32 16.16 -13.56
N ILE A 40 14.10 16.62 -13.86
CA ILE A 40 12.84 16.05 -13.32
C ILE A 40 12.71 14.58 -13.67
N ARG A 41 13.00 14.21 -14.93
CA ARG A 41 12.89 12.81 -15.37
C ARG A 41 13.87 11.92 -14.63
N GLU A 42 15.12 12.35 -14.46
CA GLU A 42 16.10 11.62 -13.67
C GLU A 42 15.66 11.54 -12.21
N LEU A 43 15.07 12.59 -11.63
CA LEU A 43 14.53 12.55 -10.27
C LEU A 43 13.35 11.57 -10.12
N ILE A 44 12.45 11.51 -11.09
CA ILE A 44 11.30 10.59 -11.08
C ILE A 44 11.74 9.14 -11.35
N LEU A 45 12.66 8.93 -12.29
CA LEU A 45 13.09 7.59 -12.71
C LEU A 45 14.20 7.00 -11.82
N ASN A 46 15.09 7.82 -11.25
CA ASN A 46 16.12 7.38 -10.29
C ASN A 46 15.59 7.32 -8.85
N LYS A 47 14.28 7.50 -8.64
CA LYS A 47 13.60 7.40 -7.34
C LYS A 47 13.45 5.94 -6.85
N GLU A 48 14.37 5.05 -7.23
CA GLU A 48 14.38 3.64 -6.86
C GLU A 48 14.35 3.41 -5.34
N PHE A 49 14.73 4.38 -4.51
CA PHE A 49 14.86 4.13 -3.07
C PHE A 49 13.66 4.56 -2.21
N LYS A 50 12.89 5.59 -2.61
CA LYS A 50 11.75 6.07 -1.80
C LYS A 50 10.40 5.54 -2.28
N LEU A 51 10.18 5.42 -3.60
CA LEU A 51 8.94 4.84 -4.13
C LEU A 51 8.85 3.35 -3.83
N LYS A 52 9.96 2.58 -3.94
CA LYS A 52 9.97 1.17 -3.50
C LYS A 52 9.66 1.03 -1.99
N LYS A 53 10.07 1.97 -1.14
CA LYS A 53 9.75 1.97 0.31
C LYS A 53 8.30 2.35 0.63
N GLU A 54 7.67 3.24 -0.15
CA GLU A 54 6.24 3.55 0.01
C GLU A 54 5.36 2.47 -0.61
N ILE A 55 5.79 1.87 -1.72
CA ILE A 55 5.14 0.70 -2.33
C ILE A 55 5.28 -0.53 -1.40
N SER A 56 6.45 -0.80 -0.80
CA SER A 56 6.61 -1.90 0.17
C SER A 56 5.88 -1.63 1.49
N LYS A 57 5.66 -0.36 1.88
CA LYS A 57 4.73 -0.03 2.98
C LYS A 57 3.28 -0.35 2.62
N ASN A 58 2.91 -0.26 1.34
CA ASN A 58 1.60 -0.69 0.85
C ASN A 58 1.47 -2.22 0.70
N GLU A 59 2.56 -2.96 0.49
CA GLU A 59 2.53 -4.44 0.52
C GLU A 59 2.17 -4.95 1.93
N ASN A 60 2.66 -4.30 2.98
CA ASN A 60 2.21 -4.55 4.36
C ASN A 60 0.89 -3.83 4.72
N GLY A 61 0.42 -2.92 3.88
CA GLY A 61 -0.87 -2.25 4.04
C GLY A 61 -2.02 -3.23 3.91
N ASP A 62 -1.91 -4.19 2.98
CA ASP A 62 -2.84 -5.31 2.88
C ASP A 62 -2.80 -6.18 4.13
N VAL A 63 -1.61 -6.53 4.64
CA VAL A 63 -1.49 -7.33 5.87
C VAL A 63 -2.09 -6.59 7.07
N TYR A 64 -1.81 -5.32 7.25
CA TYR A 64 -2.37 -4.51 8.33
C TYR A 64 -3.90 -4.36 8.20
N TYR A 65 -4.40 -4.22 6.97
CA TYR A 65 -5.83 -4.16 6.69
C TYR A 65 -6.54 -5.48 6.99
N GLN A 66 -5.94 -6.62 6.64
CA GLN A 66 -6.48 -7.94 6.99
C GLN A 66 -6.42 -8.18 8.50
N LEU A 67 -5.31 -7.86 9.17
CA LEU A 67 -5.18 -7.95 10.64
C LEU A 67 -6.19 -7.04 11.36
N HIS A 68 -6.46 -5.85 10.82
CA HIS A 68 -7.46 -4.95 11.36
C HIS A 68 -8.88 -5.52 11.24
N LYS A 69 -9.22 -6.14 10.10
CA LYS A 69 -10.51 -6.85 9.93
C LYS A 69 -10.66 -8.00 10.93
N ILE A 70 -9.63 -8.81 11.10
CA ILE A 70 -9.61 -9.90 12.09
C ILE A 70 -9.85 -9.32 13.50
N GLY A 71 -9.14 -8.25 13.87
CA GLY A 71 -9.31 -7.60 15.16
C GLY A 71 -10.72 -7.04 15.40
N VAL A 72 -11.34 -6.45 14.37
CA VAL A 72 -12.73 -5.97 14.45
C VAL A 72 -13.71 -7.12 14.65
N ASN A 73 -13.55 -8.23 13.93
CA ASN A 73 -14.42 -9.41 14.06
C ASN A 73 -14.28 -10.05 15.45
N ILE A 74 -13.06 -10.20 15.96
CA ILE A 74 -12.81 -10.70 17.33
C ILE A 74 -13.49 -9.79 18.36
N ASN A 75 -13.42 -8.47 18.18
CA ASN A 75 -14.06 -7.52 19.10
C ASN A 75 -15.59 -7.60 19.06
N GLN A 76 -16.18 -7.87 17.89
CA GLN A 76 -17.62 -8.11 17.76
C GLN A 76 -18.04 -9.41 18.45
N ILE A 77 -17.27 -10.48 18.27
CA ILE A 77 -17.47 -11.76 18.97
C ILE A 77 -17.37 -11.55 20.49
N ALA A 78 -16.33 -10.87 20.96
CA ALA A 78 -16.16 -10.57 22.39
C ALA A 78 -17.34 -9.76 22.95
N ARG A 79 -17.84 -8.77 22.20
CA ARG A 79 -19.04 -8.01 22.60
C ARG A 79 -20.30 -8.88 22.63
N ALA A 80 -20.46 -9.78 21.65
CA ALA A 80 -21.59 -10.72 21.62
C ALA A 80 -21.56 -11.68 22.82
N ILE A 81 -20.38 -12.25 23.13
CA ILE A 81 -20.14 -13.09 24.33
C ILE A 81 -20.49 -12.32 25.61
N ASN A 82 -20.02 -11.08 25.71
CA ASN A 82 -20.26 -10.24 26.89
C ASN A 82 -21.73 -9.81 27.05
N THR A 83 -22.53 -9.89 25.98
CA THR A 83 -23.94 -9.44 25.98
C THR A 83 -24.91 -10.57 26.27
N ASP A 84 -24.60 -11.82 25.86
CA ASP A 84 -25.51 -12.96 26.02
C ASP A 84 -24.72 -14.28 26.13
N ILE A 85 -24.01 -14.45 27.25
CA ILE A 85 -23.07 -15.57 27.48
C ILE A 85 -23.78 -16.94 27.46
N ASP A 86 -25.07 -16.98 27.85
CA ASP A 86 -25.86 -18.20 27.94
C ASP A 86 -26.27 -18.76 26.56
N LYS A 87 -26.35 -17.92 25.51
CA LYS A 87 -26.51 -18.39 24.12
C LYS A 87 -25.23 -19.01 23.56
N PHE A 88 -24.08 -18.53 24.02
CA PHE A 88 -22.75 -18.91 23.55
C PHE A 88 -22.30 -20.30 24.04
N ILE A 89 -22.91 -20.82 25.11
CA ILE A 89 -22.61 -22.12 25.73
C ILE A 89 -23.46 -23.26 25.13
N SER A 90 -24.28 -22.98 24.12
CA SER A 90 -25.00 -24.04 23.39
C SER A 90 -24.03 -24.88 22.55
N HIS A 91 -24.21 -26.20 22.53
CA HIS A 91 -23.27 -27.15 21.93
C HIS A 91 -23.01 -26.88 20.42
N GLU A 92 -24.01 -26.38 19.70
CA GLU A 92 -23.89 -25.99 18.28
C GLU A 92 -22.92 -24.81 18.07
N PHE A 93 -22.95 -23.80 18.94
CA PHE A 93 -22.12 -22.61 18.75
C PHE A 93 -20.63 -22.86 19.03
N ALA A 94 -20.33 -23.79 19.94
CA ALA A 94 -18.94 -24.14 20.26
C ALA A 94 -18.20 -24.74 19.07
N GLU A 95 -18.89 -25.52 18.24
CA GLU A 95 -18.32 -26.15 17.05
C GLU A 95 -18.09 -25.12 15.94
N ASP A 96 -19.07 -24.24 15.71
CA ASP A 96 -18.95 -23.12 14.77
C ASP A 96 -17.85 -22.14 15.18
N PHE A 97 -17.70 -21.88 16.48
CA PHE A 97 -16.63 -21.03 17.00
C PHE A 97 -15.26 -21.66 16.81
N ILE A 98 -15.10 -22.97 17.08
CA ILE A 98 -13.83 -23.68 16.88
C ILE A 98 -13.45 -23.67 15.40
N ASN A 99 -14.41 -23.91 14.49
CA ASN A 99 -14.18 -23.88 13.05
C ASN A 99 -13.73 -22.49 12.58
N LEU A 100 -14.39 -21.43 13.04
CA LEU A 100 -14.01 -20.05 12.72
C LEU A 100 -12.62 -19.71 13.28
N PHE A 101 -12.29 -20.22 14.46
CA PHE A 101 -10.99 -19.99 15.09
C PHE A 101 -9.86 -20.74 14.36
N GLU A 102 -10.12 -21.96 13.87
CA GLU A 102 -9.20 -22.69 13.01
C GLU A 102 -8.97 -21.99 11.67
N GLU A 103 -10.01 -21.45 11.03
CA GLU A 103 -9.88 -20.66 9.80
C GLU A 103 -8.98 -19.44 10.02
N ILE A 104 -9.24 -18.66 11.08
CA ILE A 104 -8.42 -17.49 11.42
C ILE A 104 -6.97 -17.91 11.68
N THR A 105 -6.75 -19.04 12.36
CA THR A 105 -5.40 -19.54 12.67
C THR A 105 -4.65 -19.99 11.41
N ASN A 106 -5.35 -20.65 10.47
CA ASN A 106 -4.79 -21.07 9.19
C ASN A 106 -4.46 -19.87 8.30
N GLU A 107 -5.33 -18.86 8.25
CA GLU A 107 -5.05 -17.61 7.54
C GLU A 107 -3.81 -16.88 8.10
N ILE A 108 -3.65 -16.86 9.43
CA ILE A 108 -2.47 -16.29 10.10
C ILE A 108 -1.19 -17.07 9.76
N GLU A 109 -1.25 -18.41 9.73
CA GLU A 109 -0.10 -19.25 9.33
C GLU A 109 0.27 -19.05 7.86
N ASP A 110 -0.72 -18.90 6.96
CA ASP A 110 -0.48 -18.60 5.55
C ASP A 110 0.15 -17.23 5.34
N ILE A 111 -0.28 -16.22 6.11
CA ILE A 111 0.35 -14.90 6.11
C ILE A 111 1.81 -15.02 6.59
N LYS A 112 2.05 -15.75 7.67
CA LYS A 112 3.39 -15.96 8.24
C LYS A 112 4.35 -16.67 7.27
N ARG A 113 3.86 -17.55 6.39
CA ARG A 113 4.67 -18.21 5.35
C ARG A 113 5.04 -17.31 4.18
N ARG A 114 4.36 -16.17 4.02
CA ARG A 114 4.59 -15.20 2.93
C ARG A 114 5.49 -14.03 3.35
N ILE A 115 5.91 -13.98 4.61
CA ILE A 115 6.86 -13.03 5.20
C ILE A 115 8.18 -13.76 5.43
#